data_AF-A0A9X3XFN4-F1
#
_entry.id   AF-A0A9X3XFN4-F1
#
_cell.length_a   1.000
_cell.length_b   1.000
_cell.length_c   1.000
_cell.angle_alpha   90.00
_cell.angle_beta   90.00
_cell.angle_gamma   90.00
#
_symmetry.space_group_name_H-M   'P 1'
#
loop_
_entity.id
_entity.type
_entity.pdbx_description
1 polymer ?
#
loop_
_entity_poly.entity_id
_entity_poly.type
_entity_poly.pdbx_seq_one_letter_code
_entity_poly.pdbx_strand_id
1 'polypeptide(L)'
;MAYRLVQRGEGEQRPLVVLYLVGSHVDADLRAALGPEPSIVAYDEATGEPLPQTVARVAATTGIPVGDVILAGFSAGCQAVRRELIAGRDPSGVLAIDGTHGDLPPADWQLAPWRALAERARRGERLFVATCTQNTYVETDLPKPKRYSATVTVLRLATSFALLPSAAPEGEHDGELHGYSYTSATTDAEAHIRQQRVVLPDVLRRHVKPWLAARGAALRPEERAMAQAAVALSLDRVARAELSGQQETVPPPSA
;
A
#
# COMPACT_ATOMS: atom_id res chain seq x y z
N MET A 1 1.09 18.76 2.96
CA MET A 1 0.72 17.83 1.88
C MET A 1 1.62 18.04 0.68
N ALA A 2 2.67 17.23 0.55
CA ALA A 2 3.45 17.16 -0.69
C ALA A 2 3.03 15.93 -1.51
N TYR A 3 1.92 16.06 -2.26
CA TYR A 3 1.53 15.13 -3.33
C TYR A 3 2.47 15.30 -4.52
N ARG A 4 2.92 14.18 -5.11
CA ARG A 4 3.81 14.18 -6.27
C ARG A 4 3.34 13.15 -7.30
N LEU A 5 3.11 13.61 -8.53
CA LEU A 5 2.94 12.72 -9.68
C LEU A 5 4.32 12.37 -10.23
N VAL A 6 4.87 11.24 -9.78
CA VAL A 6 6.23 10.77 -10.12
C VAL A 6 6.33 10.31 -11.58
N GLN A 7 5.25 9.72 -12.10
CA GLN A 7 5.13 9.25 -13.48
C GLN A 7 3.67 9.31 -13.94
N ARG A 8 3.41 9.81 -15.15
CA ARG A 8 2.05 9.88 -15.72
C ARG A 8 1.53 8.54 -16.25
N GLY A 9 2.40 7.55 -16.40
CA GLY A 9 2.12 6.27 -17.05
C GLY A 9 1.95 6.37 -18.57
N GLU A 10 1.96 5.24 -19.25
CA GLU A 10 1.77 5.09 -20.70
C GLU A 10 0.66 4.07 -21.01
N GLY A 11 0.05 4.18 -22.18
CA GLY A 11 -1.07 3.33 -22.60
C GLY A 11 -2.46 3.90 -22.29
N GLU A 12 -3.48 3.23 -22.83
CA GLU A 12 -4.90 3.61 -22.75
C GLU A 12 -5.56 3.27 -21.40
N GLN A 13 -4.94 2.35 -20.65
CA GLN A 13 -5.27 2.10 -19.25
C GLN A 13 -3.98 1.96 -18.46
N ARG A 14 -3.89 2.70 -17.36
CA ARG A 14 -2.68 2.79 -16.56
C ARG A 14 -2.97 2.26 -15.17
N PRO A 15 -2.31 1.18 -14.73
CA PRO A 15 -2.29 0.85 -13.33
C PRO A 15 -1.80 2.05 -12.53
N LEU A 16 -2.33 2.23 -11.33
CA LEU A 16 -1.90 3.30 -10.42
C LEU A 16 -1.17 2.69 -9.24
N VAL A 17 0.07 3.12 -9.02
CA VAL A 17 0.84 2.83 -7.80
C VAL A 17 0.82 4.07 -6.92
N VAL A 18 0.23 3.96 -5.72
CA VAL A 18 0.17 5.03 -4.72
C VAL A 18 1.12 4.70 -3.58
N LEU A 19 2.08 5.59 -3.31
CA LEU A 19 3.09 5.42 -2.27
C LEU A 19 2.91 6.45 -1.14
N TYR A 20 2.85 6.00 0.11
CA TYR A 20 2.73 6.84 1.29
C TYR A 20 4.04 6.90 2.09
N LEU A 21 4.41 8.10 2.52
CA LEU A 21 5.68 8.43 3.19
C LEU A 21 6.91 8.02 2.36
N VAL A 22 6.94 8.36 1.07
CA VAL A 22 8.05 8.02 0.16
C VAL A 22 8.62 9.30 -0.47
N GLY A 23 9.86 9.63 -0.11
CA GLY A 23 10.50 10.88 -0.51
C GLY A 23 10.98 10.89 -1.96
N SER A 24 11.14 12.09 -2.53
CA SER A 24 11.55 12.30 -3.93
C SER A 24 12.91 11.71 -4.31
N HIS A 25 13.75 11.42 -3.32
CA HIS A 25 15.07 10.85 -3.53
C HIS A 25 15.07 9.43 -4.13
N VAL A 26 13.92 8.72 -4.14
CA VAL A 26 13.78 7.40 -4.78
C VAL A 26 12.99 7.41 -6.09
N ASP A 27 12.53 8.58 -6.57
CA ASP A 27 11.66 8.66 -7.74
C ASP A 27 12.24 7.99 -9.00
N ALA A 28 13.54 8.17 -9.25
CA ALA A 28 14.22 7.56 -10.39
C ALA A 28 14.19 6.02 -10.29
N ASP A 29 14.42 5.48 -9.09
CA ASP A 29 14.39 4.05 -8.84
C ASP A 29 12.97 3.48 -8.93
N LEU A 30 11.95 4.24 -8.51
CA LEU A 30 10.54 3.85 -8.68
C LEU A 30 10.18 3.70 -10.16
N ARG A 31 10.54 4.68 -11.00
CA ARG A 31 10.32 4.60 -12.46
C ARG A 31 11.08 3.44 -13.07
N ALA A 32 12.34 3.25 -12.70
CA ALA A 32 13.16 2.14 -13.19
C ALA A 32 12.63 0.76 -12.75
N ALA A 33 12.09 0.65 -11.55
CA ALA A 33 11.52 -0.59 -11.01
C ALA A 33 10.24 -1.00 -11.74
N LEU A 34 9.35 -0.04 -12.01
CA LEU A 34 8.01 -0.29 -12.54
C LEU A 34 7.94 -0.23 -14.07
N GLY A 35 8.86 0.48 -14.72
CA GLY A 35 8.78 0.75 -16.16
C GLY A 35 7.77 1.87 -16.47
N PRO A 36 7.52 2.16 -17.76
CA PRO A 36 6.80 3.36 -18.18
C PRO A 36 5.27 3.27 -18.03
N GLU A 37 4.70 2.06 -17.98
CA GLU A 37 3.25 1.85 -18.05
C GLU A 37 2.46 2.44 -16.86
N PRO A 38 2.79 2.16 -15.58
CA PRO A 38 1.95 2.62 -14.48
C PRO A 38 2.07 4.12 -14.23
N SER A 39 0.95 4.73 -13.84
CA SER A 39 0.96 6.01 -13.14
C SER A 39 1.53 5.81 -11.74
N ILE A 40 2.45 6.68 -11.33
CA ILE A 40 3.08 6.61 -10.01
C ILE A 40 2.80 7.90 -9.27
N VAL A 41 2.16 7.79 -8.11
CA VAL A 41 1.93 8.89 -7.18
C VAL A 41 2.64 8.60 -5.86
N ALA A 42 3.33 9.60 -5.33
CA ALA A 42 3.94 9.53 -4.01
C ALA A 42 3.48 10.69 -3.13
N TYR A 43 3.29 10.40 -1.85
CA TYR A 43 3.13 11.38 -0.78
C TYR A 43 4.38 11.35 0.09
N ASP A 44 4.97 12.52 0.36
CA ASP A 44 6.12 12.62 1.28
C ASP A 44 5.70 12.48 2.76
N GLU A 45 4.40 12.38 3.05
CA GLU A 45 3.80 12.28 4.39
C GLU A 45 3.07 10.95 4.57
N ALA A 46 2.91 10.53 5.84
CA ALA A 46 2.32 9.24 6.21
C ALA A 46 0.81 9.14 6.00
N THR A 47 0.10 10.26 6.00
CA THR A 47 -1.36 10.32 5.86
C THR A 47 -1.79 10.32 4.40
N GLY A 48 -1.18 11.18 3.58
CA GLY A 48 -1.63 11.44 2.21
C GLY A 48 -3.10 11.87 2.13
N GLU A 49 -3.68 11.74 0.93
CA GLU A 49 -5.12 11.93 0.71
C GLU A 49 -5.85 10.57 0.72
N PRO A 50 -7.17 10.55 0.96
CA PRO A 50 -8.01 9.37 0.71
C PRO A 50 -7.84 8.84 -0.72
N LEU A 51 -7.89 7.52 -0.89
CA LEU A 51 -7.65 6.89 -2.19
C LEU A 51 -8.58 7.40 -3.31
N PRO A 52 -9.89 7.59 -3.12
CA PRO A 52 -10.76 8.10 -4.18
C PRO A 52 -10.34 9.47 -4.71
N GLN A 53 -9.85 10.35 -3.82
CA GLN A 53 -9.37 11.68 -4.19
C GLN A 53 -8.07 11.57 -5.00
N THR A 54 -7.18 10.66 -4.60
CA THR A 54 -5.95 10.37 -5.35
C THR A 54 -6.27 9.87 -6.76
N VAL A 55 -7.18 8.89 -6.88
CA VAL A 55 -7.63 8.32 -8.16
C VAL A 55 -8.26 9.39 -9.05
N ALA A 56 -9.17 10.20 -8.51
CA ALA A 56 -9.82 11.28 -9.24
C ALA A 56 -8.81 12.34 -9.74
N ARG A 57 -7.85 12.73 -8.87
CA ARG A 57 -6.77 13.65 -9.21
C ARG A 57 -5.89 13.12 -10.33
N VAL A 58 -5.51 11.83 -10.29
CA VAL A 58 -4.72 11.19 -11.35
C VAL A 58 -5.50 11.11 -12.65
N ALA A 59 -6.75 10.69 -12.62
CA ALA A 59 -7.60 10.60 -13.80
C ALA A 59 -7.77 11.98 -14.46
N ALA A 60 -8.04 13.03 -13.68
CA ALA A 60 -8.13 14.40 -14.17
C ALA A 60 -6.80 14.91 -14.75
N THR A 61 -5.67 14.57 -14.12
CA THR A 61 -4.35 15.03 -14.57
C THR A 61 -3.88 14.30 -15.82
N THR A 62 -4.19 13.01 -15.96
CA THR A 62 -3.73 12.18 -17.08
C THR A 62 -4.72 12.17 -18.25
N GLY A 63 -5.99 12.50 -18.01
CA GLY A 63 -7.07 12.39 -19.00
C GLY A 63 -7.47 10.94 -19.29
N ILE A 64 -6.99 9.98 -18.50
CA ILE A 64 -7.14 8.54 -18.73
C ILE A 64 -7.70 7.86 -17.47
N PRO A 65 -8.64 6.91 -17.61
CA PRO A 65 -9.12 6.12 -16.48
C PRO A 65 -7.99 5.32 -15.81
N VAL A 66 -8.03 5.27 -14.47
CA VAL A 66 -7.13 4.44 -13.67
C VAL A 66 -7.55 2.97 -13.77
N GLY A 67 -6.58 2.08 -14.01
CA GLY A 67 -6.77 0.62 -14.02
C GLY A 67 -6.62 0.00 -12.62
N ASP A 68 -5.89 -1.12 -12.54
CA ASP A 68 -5.53 -1.76 -11.28
C ASP A 68 -4.83 -0.77 -10.33
N VAL A 69 -5.13 -0.84 -9.03
CA VAL A 69 -4.52 0.03 -8.01
C VAL A 69 -3.62 -0.80 -7.11
N ILE A 70 -2.39 -0.33 -6.90
CA ILE A 70 -1.43 -0.86 -5.93
C ILE A 70 -1.19 0.20 -4.86
N LEU A 71 -1.28 -0.19 -3.59
CA LEU A 71 -0.93 0.68 -2.46
C LEU A 71 0.41 0.27 -1.87
N ALA A 72 1.29 1.23 -1.59
CA ALA A 72 2.54 1.00 -0.89
C ALA A 72 2.68 2.00 0.27
N GLY A 73 3.10 1.52 1.44
CA GLY A 73 3.43 2.35 2.57
C GLY A 73 4.83 2.06 3.06
N PHE A 74 5.60 3.08 3.39
CA PHE A 74 6.85 2.95 4.14
C PHE A 74 6.63 3.42 5.58
N SER A 75 7.10 2.66 6.58
CA SER A 75 7.03 3.06 7.99
C SER A 75 5.60 3.51 8.36
N ALA A 76 5.43 4.69 8.96
CA ALA A 76 4.10 5.24 9.28
C ALA A 76 3.16 5.40 8.05
N GLY A 77 3.67 5.42 6.81
CA GLY A 77 2.86 5.38 5.59
C GLY A 77 2.00 4.11 5.45
N CYS A 78 2.39 3.00 6.09
CA CYS A 78 1.54 1.80 6.18
C CYS A 78 0.22 2.07 6.93
N GLN A 79 0.14 3.14 7.73
CA GLN A 79 -1.09 3.55 8.40
C GLN A 79 -2.12 4.11 7.41
N ALA A 80 -1.70 4.83 6.37
CA ALA A 80 -2.57 5.23 5.27
C ALA A 80 -3.06 4.01 4.48
N VAL A 81 -2.17 3.06 4.19
CA VAL A 81 -2.56 1.79 3.56
C VAL A 81 -3.63 1.07 4.39
N ARG A 82 -3.39 0.91 5.70
CA ARG A 82 -4.34 0.28 6.63
C ARG A 82 -5.68 1.02 6.66
N ARG A 83 -5.67 2.36 6.68
CA ARG A 83 -6.88 3.19 6.61
C ARG A 83 -7.71 2.84 5.37
N GLU A 84 -7.09 2.76 4.20
CA GLU A 84 -7.82 2.43 2.97
C GLU A 84 -8.40 1.00 3.01
N LEU A 85 -7.65 0.03 3.55
CA LEU A 85 -8.17 -1.34 3.72
C LEU A 85 -9.35 -1.40 4.70
N ILE A 86 -9.28 -0.66 5.81
CA ILE A 86 -10.38 -0.54 6.79
C ILE A 86 -11.60 0.13 6.16
N ALA A 87 -11.40 1.11 5.28
CA ALA A 87 -12.47 1.78 4.54
C ALA A 87 -13.09 0.88 3.44
N GLY A 88 -12.72 -0.40 3.37
CA GLY A 88 -13.25 -1.36 2.39
C GLY A 88 -12.71 -1.17 0.99
N ARG A 89 -11.60 -0.43 0.81
CA ARG A 89 -10.94 -0.34 -0.50
C ARG A 89 -10.28 -1.67 -0.83
N ASP A 90 -10.37 -2.04 -2.10
CA ASP A 90 -9.92 -3.33 -2.60
C ASP A 90 -8.84 -3.16 -3.68
N PRO A 91 -7.62 -2.71 -3.31
CA PRO A 91 -6.53 -2.57 -4.25
C PRO A 91 -6.09 -3.94 -4.77
N SER A 92 -5.64 -4.02 -6.02
CA SER A 92 -5.15 -5.24 -6.66
C SER A 92 -3.86 -5.78 -6.02
N GLY A 93 -3.15 -4.95 -5.25
CA GLY A 93 -1.99 -5.36 -4.48
C GLY A 93 -1.56 -4.33 -3.43
N VAL A 94 -0.83 -4.80 -2.42
CA VAL A 94 -0.36 -3.99 -1.30
C VAL A 94 1.09 -4.32 -0.96
N LEU A 95 1.88 -3.26 -0.74
CA LEU A 95 3.25 -3.30 -0.24
C LEU A 95 3.31 -2.64 1.13
N ALA A 96 3.62 -3.41 2.18
CA ALA A 96 3.85 -2.89 3.52
C ALA A 96 5.35 -2.91 3.83
N ILE A 97 6.03 -1.78 3.67
CA ILE A 97 7.47 -1.66 3.79
C ILE A 97 7.83 -1.19 5.19
N ASP A 98 8.19 -2.16 6.04
CA ASP A 98 8.69 -1.94 7.40
C ASP A 98 7.83 -1.00 8.26
N GLY A 99 6.51 -1.21 8.28
CA GLY A 99 5.59 -0.25 8.90
C GLY A 99 4.24 -0.76 9.41
N THR A 100 4.00 -2.08 9.44
CA THR A 100 2.71 -2.63 9.87
C THR A 100 2.42 -2.50 11.37
N HIS A 101 3.31 -1.87 12.14
CA HIS A 101 3.23 -1.71 13.59
C HIS A 101 1.82 -1.36 14.11
N GLY A 102 1.54 -1.77 15.34
CA GLY A 102 0.25 -1.60 16.01
C GLY A 102 0.41 -1.43 17.51
N ASP A 103 -0.68 -1.37 18.24
CA ASP A 103 -0.67 -1.25 19.70
C ASP A 103 0.11 -2.41 20.33
N LEU A 104 0.45 -2.33 21.61
CA LEU A 104 1.13 -3.41 22.33
C LEU A 104 0.24 -3.93 23.47
N PRO A 105 -0.43 -5.09 23.32
CA PRO A 105 -0.51 -5.93 22.10
C PRO A 105 -1.37 -5.29 21.00
N PRO A 106 -1.25 -5.71 19.72
CA PRO A 106 -2.03 -5.13 18.64
C PRO A 106 -3.51 -5.45 18.81
N ALA A 107 -4.37 -4.45 18.64
CA ALA A 107 -5.81 -4.67 18.66
C ALA A 107 -6.27 -5.44 17.41
N ASP A 108 -7.36 -6.20 17.52
CA ASP A 108 -7.84 -7.04 16.40
C ASP A 108 -8.15 -6.22 15.14
N TRP A 109 -8.71 -5.02 15.28
CA TRP A 109 -8.99 -4.14 14.14
C TRP A 109 -7.71 -3.70 13.41
N GLN A 110 -6.55 -3.70 14.09
CA GLN A 110 -5.25 -3.37 13.49
C GLN A 110 -4.68 -4.55 12.70
N LEU A 111 -5.00 -5.79 13.10
CA LEU A 111 -4.53 -7.02 12.47
C LEU A 111 -5.45 -7.50 11.34
N ALA A 112 -6.76 -7.31 11.48
CA ALA A 112 -7.77 -7.85 10.58
C ALA A 112 -7.54 -7.49 9.10
N PRO A 113 -7.19 -6.25 8.72
CA PRO A 113 -6.91 -5.91 7.33
C PRO A 113 -5.74 -6.69 6.74
N TRP A 114 -4.66 -6.88 7.53
CA TRP A 114 -3.48 -7.62 7.10
C TRP A 114 -3.74 -9.12 6.98
N ARG A 115 -4.48 -9.70 7.92
CA ARG A 115 -4.89 -11.11 7.88
C ARG A 115 -5.78 -11.39 6.67
N ALA A 116 -6.80 -10.55 6.46
CA ALA A 116 -7.70 -10.70 5.31
C ALA A 116 -6.95 -10.59 3.98
N LEU A 117 -6.01 -9.64 3.88
CA LEU A 117 -5.17 -9.49 2.70
C LEU A 117 -4.23 -10.69 2.49
N ALA A 118 -3.61 -11.21 3.55
CA ALA A 118 -2.76 -12.40 3.49
C ALA A 118 -3.53 -13.62 2.96
N GLU A 119 -4.73 -13.87 3.47
CA GLU A 119 -5.59 -14.96 2.99
C GLU A 119 -5.97 -14.84 1.52
N ARG A 120 -6.27 -13.62 1.06
CA ARG A 120 -6.56 -13.37 -0.36
C ARG A 120 -5.34 -13.55 -1.24
N ALA A 121 -4.17 -13.19 -0.73
CA ALA A 121 -2.91 -13.36 -1.43
C ALA A 121 -2.49 -14.83 -1.59
N ARG A 122 -2.71 -15.65 -0.55
CA ARG A 122 -2.57 -17.11 -0.66
C ARG A 122 -3.41 -17.72 -1.77
N ARG A 123 -4.63 -17.20 -1.97
CA ARG A 123 -5.54 -17.64 -3.02
C ARG A 123 -5.26 -17.01 -4.40
N GLY A 124 -4.22 -16.20 -4.53
CA GLY A 124 -3.87 -15.51 -5.77
C GLY A 124 -4.87 -14.43 -6.19
N GLU A 125 -5.75 -13.98 -5.28
CA GLU A 125 -6.71 -12.93 -5.59
C GLU A 125 -6.06 -11.55 -5.59
N ARG A 126 -5.07 -11.33 -4.72
CA ARG A 126 -4.40 -10.05 -4.48
C ARG A 126 -2.91 -10.26 -4.27
N LEU A 127 -2.08 -9.29 -4.64
CA LEU A 127 -0.67 -9.31 -4.26
C LEU A 127 -0.50 -8.75 -2.84
N PHE A 128 0.23 -9.44 -1.96
CA PHE A 128 0.67 -8.88 -0.69
C PHE A 128 2.16 -9.10 -0.47
N VAL A 129 2.93 -8.01 -0.47
CA VAL A 129 4.35 -8.02 -0.14
C VAL A 129 4.56 -7.24 1.15
N ALA A 130 5.20 -7.86 2.13
CA ALA A 130 5.52 -7.23 3.40
C ALA A 130 7.01 -7.38 3.74
N THR A 131 7.61 -6.32 4.26
CA THR A 131 9.00 -6.33 4.72
C THR A 131 9.09 -5.84 6.16
N CYS A 132 10.11 -6.30 6.87
CA CYS A 132 10.40 -5.82 8.22
C CYS A 132 11.91 -5.79 8.51
N THR A 133 12.30 -4.85 9.35
CA THR A 133 13.57 -4.90 10.11
C THR A 133 13.32 -5.49 11.50
N GLN A 134 14.40 -5.71 12.26
CA GLN A 134 14.36 -6.16 13.66
C GLN A 134 14.33 -4.99 14.65
N ASN A 135 13.73 -3.85 14.29
CA ASN A 135 13.58 -2.67 15.14
C ASN A 135 12.61 -2.91 16.33
N THR A 136 12.94 -3.88 17.18
CA THR A 136 12.09 -4.36 18.29
C THR A 136 12.26 -3.55 19.57
N TYR A 137 13.14 -2.54 19.59
CA TYR A 137 13.28 -1.61 20.72
C TYR A 137 11.97 -0.90 21.09
N VAL A 138 11.07 -0.72 20.12
CA VAL A 138 9.72 -0.15 20.30
C VAL A 138 8.85 -0.98 21.26
N GLU A 139 9.23 -2.26 21.35
CA GLU A 139 8.83 -3.34 22.26
C GLU A 139 8.98 -3.02 23.74
N THR A 140 10.21 -2.61 24.05
CA THR A 140 10.84 -2.81 25.37
C THR A 140 11.53 -1.56 25.89
N ASP A 141 12.12 -0.76 24.99
CA ASP A 141 13.08 0.28 25.36
C ASP A 141 12.44 1.67 25.37
N LEU A 142 11.31 1.84 24.67
CA LEU A 142 10.50 3.06 24.77
C LEU A 142 9.84 3.17 26.16
N PRO A 143 9.56 4.40 26.64
CA PRO A 143 8.71 4.60 27.81
C PRO A 143 7.39 3.87 27.65
N LYS A 144 6.90 3.19 28.71
CA LYS A 144 5.68 2.37 28.68
C LYS A 144 4.50 2.94 27.85
N PRO A 145 4.09 4.22 28.02
CA PRO A 145 2.95 4.77 27.26
C PRO A 145 3.23 4.99 25.76
N LYS A 146 4.47 4.85 25.31
CA LYS A 146 4.91 5.01 23.92
C LYS A 146 5.30 3.69 23.26
N ARG A 147 5.22 2.56 23.97
CA ARG A 147 5.53 1.25 23.40
C ARG A 147 4.43 0.80 22.46
N TYR A 148 4.82 0.09 21.42
CA TYR A 148 3.94 -0.43 20.39
C TYR A 148 4.57 -1.70 19.81
N SER A 149 3.77 -2.56 19.20
CA SER A 149 4.29 -3.80 18.60
C SER A 149 5.08 -3.50 17.33
N ALA A 150 6.27 -4.09 17.24
CA ALA A 150 7.16 -3.94 16.11
C ALA A 150 6.55 -4.53 14.84
N THR A 151 7.01 -4.05 13.68
CA THR A 151 6.56 -4.54 12.37
C THR A 151 6.66 -6.07 12.28
N VAL A 152 7.80 -6.66 12.65
CA VAL A 152 8.00 -8.11 12.60
C VAL A 152 6.99 -8.88 13.45
N THR A 153 6.64 -8.37 14.64
CA THR A 153 5.62 -8.96 15.53
C THR A 153 4.25 -8.95 14.86
N VAL A 154 3.84 -7.80 14.32
CA VAL A 154 2.55 -7.68 13.62
C VAL A 154 2.51 -8.58 12.38
N LEU A 155 3.58 -8.64 11.60
CA LEU A 155 3.62 -9.49 10.40
C LEU A 155 3.55 -10.97 10.74
N ARG A 156 4.27 -11.45 11.77
CA ARG A 156 4.14 -12.83 12.25
C ARG A 156 2.69 -13.16 12.62
N LEU A 157 2.01 -12.27 13.36
CA LEU A 157 0.61 -12.44 13.76
C LEU A 157 -0.39 -12.36 12.60
N ALA A 158 -0.05 -11.63 11.53
CA ALA A 158 -0.92 -11.44 10.38
C ALA A 158 -0.74 -12.53 9.32
N THR A 159 0.48 -13.04 9.16
CA THR A 159 0.86 -13.93 8.06
C THR A 159 1.18 -15.35 8.51
N SER A 160 1.41 -15.60 9.80
CA SER A 160 1.90 -16.88 10.33
C SER A 160 3.29 -17.31 9.81
N PHE A 161 4.00 -16.43 9.10
CA PHE A 161 5.41 -16.64 8.72
C PHE A 161 6.32 -16.52 9.94
N ALA A 162 7.45 -17.23 9.91
CA ALA A 162 8.44 -17.18 10.99
C ALA A 162 9.21 -15.85 10.97
N LEU A 163 9.45 -15.29 9.80
CA LEU A 163 10.20 -14.08 9.50
C LEU A 163 11.54 -14.07 10.24
N LEU A 164 12.38 -15.05 9.92
CA LEU A 164 13.74 -15.15 10.43
C LEU A 164 14.63 -14.09 9.74
N PRO A 165 15.41 -13.29 10.49
CA PRO A 165 16.20 -12.22 9.92
C PRO A 165 17.31 -12.75 9.01
N SER A 166 17.43 -12.15 7.81
CA SER A 166 18.51 -12.44 6.87
C SER A 166 19.09 -11.16 6.26
N ALA A 167 20.39 -11.15 5.94
CA ALA A 167 21.06 -10.04 5.26
C ALA A 167 20.64 -9.95 3.77
N ALA A 168 20.25 -11.08 3.19
CA ALA A 168 19.72 -11.21 1.84
C ALA A 168 18.54 -12.20 1.89
N PRO A 169 17.37 -11.78 2.40
CA PRO A 169 16.25 -12.69 2.58
C PRO A 169 15.76 -13.17 1.21
N GLU A 170 15.76 -14.49 1.01
CA GLU A 170 15.03 -15.11 -0.10
C GLU A 170 13.53 -14.88 0.06
N GLY A 171 13.06 -14.77 1.31
CA GLY A 171 11.68 -14.49 1.67
C GLY A 171 10.90 -15.77 2.02
N GLU A 172 9.82 -15.60 2.78
CA GLU A 172 8.79 -16.63 2.95
C GLU A 172 7.65 -16.33 1.98
N HIS A 173 7.16 -17.37 1.31
CA HIS A 173 6.20 -17.25 0.21
C HIS A 173 5.07 -18.29 0.31
N ASP A 174 3.85 -17.86 0.03
CA ASP A 174 2.67 -18.71 -0.05
C ASP A 174 1.65 -18.10 -1.04
N GLY A 175 1.62 -18.61 -2.27
CA GLY A 175 0.92 -17.95 -3.37
C GLY A 175 1.50 -16.55 -3.66
N GLU A 176 0.63 -15.54 -3.68
CA GLU A 176 1.00 -14.13 -3.89
C GLU A 176 1.26 -13.38 -2.57
N LEU A 177 1.41 -14.12 -1.47
CA LEU A 177 1.86 -13.60 -0.18
C LEU A 177 3.37 -13.74 -0.07
N HIS A 178 4.08 -12.61 0.09
CA HIS A 178 5.53 -12.57 0.20
C HIS A 178 5.98 -11.79 1.44
N GLY A 179 6.74 -12.43 2.33
CA GLY A 179 7.29 -11.83 3.54
C GLY A 179 8.80 -11.81 3.53
N TYR A 180 9.40 -10.66 3.88
CA TYR A 180 10.86 -10.51 3.96
C TYR A 180 11.26 -9.95 5.32
N SER A 181 12.19 -10.62 6.00
CA SER A 181 12.76 -10.16 7.26
C SER A 181 14.23 -9.85 7.09
N TYR A 182 14.58 -8.58 7.20
CA TYR A 182 15.94 -8.10 7.03
C TYR A 182 16.66 -8.07 8.37
N THR A 183 17.89 -8.58 8.40
CA THR A 183 18.76 -8.44 9.57
C THR A 183 19.00 -6.96 9.86
N SER A 184 18.85 -6.58 11.13
CA SER A 184 19.21 -5.28 11.68
C SER A 184 19.52 -5.44 13.17
N ALA A 185 20.09 -4.41 13.79
CA ALA A 185 20.11 -4.33 15.25
C ALA A 185 18.69 -4.07 15.80
N THR A 186 18.53 -4.21 17.12
CA THR A 186 17.28 -3.93 17.86
C THR A 186 16.81 -2.48 17.70
N THR A 187 17.75 -1.54 17.57
CA THR A 187 17.52 -0.13 17.24
C THR A 187 18.44 0.24 16.09
N ASP A 188 17.89 0.40 14.89
CA ASP A 188 18.63 0.53 13.65
C ASP A 188 17.89 1.41 12.63
N ALA A 189 18.14 2.71 12.72
CA ALA A 189 17.55 3.69 11.82
C ALA A 189 18.06 3.56 10.38
N GLU A 190 19.32 3.15 10.19
CA GLU A 190 19.91 2.99 8.85
C GLU A 190 19.30 1.78 8.13
N ALA A 191 19.12 0.66 8.83
CA ALA A 191 18.40 -0.48 8.27
C ALA A 191 16.95 -0.11 7.90
N HIS A 192 16.28 0.69 8.74
CA HIS A 192 14.93 1.20 8.45
C HIS A 192 14.91 2.10 7.20
N ILE A 193 15.82 3.07 7.10
CA ILE A 193 15.94 3.96 5.93
C ILE A 193 16.25 3.18 4.65
N ARG A 194 17.08 2.13 4.75
CA ARG A 194 17.40 1.25 3.62
C ARG A 194 16.15 0.54 3.07
N GLN A 195 15.12 0.32 3.88
CA GLN A 195 13.87 -0.27 3.40
C GLN A 195 13.20 0.62 2.33
N GLN A 196 13.20 1.94 2.53
CA GLN A 196 12.69 2.86 1.52
C GLN A 196 13.63 2.96 0.31
N ARG A 197 14.94 3.08 0.53
CA ARG A 197 15.89 3.40 -0.54
C ARG A 197 16.22 2.23 -1.46
N VAL A 198 16.29 1.03 -0.90
CA VAL A 198 16.80 -0.15 -1.62
C VAL A 198 15.70 -1.20 -1.75
N VAL A 199 15.03 -1.52 -0.64
CA VAL A 199 14.09 -2.64 -0.62
C VAL A 199 12.81 -2.32 -1.38
N LEU A 200 12.22 -1.15 -1.20
CA LEU A 200 10.99 -0.75 -1.89
C LEU A 200 11.13 -0.83 -3.43
N PRO A 201 12.11 -0.18 -4.09
CA PRO A 201 12.29 -0.32 -5.53
C PRO A 201 12.55 -1.77 -5.97
N ASP A 202 13.27 -2.53 -5.17
CA ASP A 202 13.56 -3.93 -5.43
C ASP A 202 12.31 -4.81 -5.41
N VAL A 203 11.48 -4.73 -4.37
CA VAL A 203 10.24 -5.53 -4.29
C VAL A 203 9.18 -5.08 -5.30
N LEU A 204 9.14 -3.79 -5.67
CA LEU A 204 8.32 -3.31 -6.79
C LEU A 204 8.70 -4.00 -8.09
N ARG A 205 10.01 -4.09 -8.38
CA ARG A 205 10.53 -4.74 -9.59
C ARG A 205 10.25 -6.24 -9.59
N ARG A 206 10.43 -6.90 -8.44
CA ARG A 206 10.29 -8.37 -8.31
C ARG A 206 8.84 -8.83 -8.36
N HIS A 207 7.91 -8.07 -7.76
CA HIS A 207 6.54 -8.56 -7.53
C HIS A 207 5.47 -7.72 -8.23
N VAL A 208 5.53 -6.39 -8.09
CA VAL A 208 4.47 -5.53 -8.67
C VAL A 208 4.54 -5.49 -10.18
N LYS A 209 5.72 -5.32 -10.76
CA LYS A 209 5.87 -5.27 -12.21
C LYS A 209 5.38 -6.56 -12.90
N PRO A 210 5.80 -7.77 -12.47
CA PRO A 210 5.26 -9.01 -13.04
C PRO A 210 3.76 -9.19 -12.80
N TRP A 211 3.26 -8.83 -11.61
CA TRP A 211 1.83 -8.91 -11.27
C TRP A 211 0.97 -8.08 -12.22
N LEU A 212 1.35 -6.82 -12.45
CA LEU A 212 0.64 -5.92 -13.37
C LEU A 212 0.70 -6.44 -14.82
N ALA A 213 1.86 -6.95 -15.25
CA ALA A 213 2.01 -7.53 -16.59
C ALA A 213 1.10 -8.75 -16.80
N ALA A 214 1.04 -9.65 -15.82
CA ALA A 214 0.19 -10.85 -15.87
C ALA A 214 -1.31 -10.49 -15.93
N ARG A 215 -1.73 -9.50 -15.14
CA ARG A 215 -3.12 -9.02 -15.16
C ARG A 215 -3.48 -8.28 -16.44
N GLY A 216 -2.52 -7.56 -17.01
CA GLY A 216 -2.62 -7.04 -18.36
C GLY A 216 -2.88 -8.16 -19.36
N ALA A 217 -2.07 -9.21 -19.37
CA ALA A 217 -2.20 -10.31 -20.32
C ALA A 217 -3.47 -11.17 -20.14
N ALA A 218 -3.99 -11.29 -18.92
CA ALA A 218 -5.09 -12.19 -18.59
C ALA A 218 -6.49 -11.70 -19.02
N LEU A 219 -6.69 -10.41 -19.26
CA LEU A 219 -8.00 -9.88 -19.63
C LEU A 219 -8.20 -9.90 -21.14
N ARG A 220 -9.25 -10.57 -21.62
CA ARG A 220 -9.74 -10.36 -22.99
C ARG A 220 -10.25 -8.91 -23.13
N PRO A 221 -10.15 -8.28 -24.32
CA PRO A 221 -10.57 -6.90 -24.51
C PRO A 221 -12.00 -6.58 -24.01
N GLU A 222 -12.91 -7.54 -24.16
CA GLU A 222 -14.32 -7.43 -23.74
C GLU A 222 -14.49 -7.49 -22.20
N GLU A 223 -13.69 -8.33 -21.52
CA GLU A 223 -13.69 -8.44 -20.06
C GLU A 223 -13.06 -7.21 -19.41
N ARG A 224 -12.07 -6.60 -20.09
CA ARG A 224 -11.54 -5.27 -19.75
C ARG A 224 -12.64 -4.22 -19.82
N ALA A 225 -13.41 -4.17 -20.90
CA ALA A 225 -14.49 -3.19 -21.07
C ALA A 225 -15.60 -3.36 -20.01
N MET A 226 -15.93 -4.60 -19.62
CA MET A 226 -16.90 -4.84 -18.55
C MET A 226 -16.39 -4.46 -17.15
N ALA A 227 -15.14 -4.81 -16.82
CA ALA A 227 -14.54 -4.40 -15.55
C ALA A 227 -14.43 -2.86 -15.46
N GLN A 228 -14.13 -2.20 -16.57
CA GLN A 228 -14.11 -0.74 -16.70
C GLN A 228 -15.47 -0.11 -16.40
N ALA A 229 -16.55 -0.63 -17.00
CA ALA A 229 -17.90 -0.15 -16.74
C ALA A 229 -18.30 -0.34 -15.28
N ALA A 230 -17.94 -1.48 -14.67
CA ALA A 230 -18.25 -1.77 -13.27
C ALA A 230 -17.49 -0.85 -12.30
N VAL A 231 -16.20 -0.60 -12.53
CA VAL A 231 -15.40 0.31 -11.70
C VAL A 231 -15.88 1.76 -11.84
N ALA A 232 -16.14 2.22 -13.07
CA ALA A 232 -16.66 3.57 -13.31
C ALA A 232 -18.03 3.79 -12.64
N LEU A 233 -18.94 2.81 -12.74
CA LEU A 233 -20.24 2.86 -12.07
C LEU A 233 -20.12 2.84 -10.53
N SER A 234 -19.17 2.08 -9.98
CA SER A 234 -18.91 2.09 -8.53
C SER A 234 -18.34 3.43 -8.05
N LEU A 235 -17.40 4.01 -8.79
CA LEU A 235 -16.81 5.30 -8.43
C LEU A 235 -17.82 6.44 -8.58
N ASP A 236 -18.67 6.42 -9.60
CA ASP A 236 -19.76 7.40 -9.77
C ASP A 236 -20.81 7.29 -8.66
N ARG A 237 -21.14 6.07 -8.20
CA ARG A 237 -22.00 5.89 -7.02
C ARG A 237 -21.38 6.44 -5.74
N VAL A 238 -20.09 6.22 -5.53
CA VAL A 238 -19.37 6.74 -4.35
C VAL A 238 -19.32 8.27 -4.40
N ALA A 239 -19.00 8.86 -5.55
CA ALA A 239 -18.99 10.31 -5.72
C ALA A 239 -20.37 10.95 -5.46
N ARG A 240 -21.44 10.33 -5.94
CA ARG A 240 -22.82 10.81 -5.70
C ARG A 240 -23.25 10.67 -4.24
N ALA A 241 -22.88 9.58 -3.58
CA ALA A 241 -23.19 9.37 -2.16
C ALA A 241 -22.48 10.40 -1.26
N GLU A 242 -21.23 10.74 -1.57
CA GLU A 242 -20.46 11.76 -0.86
C GLU A 242 -21.03 13.18 -1.09
N LEU A 243 -21.53 13.48 -2.30
CA LEU A 243 -22.20 14.75 -2.61
C LEU A 243 -23.56 14.89 -1.90
N SER A 244 -24.34 13.81 -1.78
CA SER A 244 -25.60 13.81 -1.03
C SER A 244 -25.40 13.95 0.48
N GLY A 245 -24.30 13.41 1.03
CA GLY A 245 -23.98 13.52 2.45
C GLY A 245 -23.52 14.91 2.90
N GLN A 246 -23.11 15.79 1.98
CA GLN A 246 -22.72 17.17 2.27
C GLN A 246 -23.91 18.15 2.31
N GLN A 247 -25.11 17.76 1.86
CA GLN A 247 -26.29 18.62 1.87
C GLN A 247 -27.09 18.59 3.20
N GLU A 248 -26.77 17.72 4.15
CA GLU A 248 -27.55 17.58 5.40
C GLU A 248 -27.01 18.35 6.62
N THR A 249 -25.89 19.08 6.52
CA THR A 249 -25.41 19.90 7.65
C THR A 249 -25.83 21.36 7.50
N VAL A 250 -27.12 21.65 7.67
CA VAL A 250 -27.59 22.98 8.05
C VAL A 250 -27.76 22.99 9.57
N PRO A 251 -27.03 23.84 10.34
CA PRO A 251 -27.20 23.89 11.78
C PRO A 251 -28.58 24.47 12.12
N PRO A 252 -29.23 24.01 13.21
CA PRO A 252 -30.53 24.54 13.61
C PRO A 252 -30.38 26.02 14.04
N PRO A 253 -31.42 26.84 13.80
CA PRO A 253 -31.40 28.23 14.21
C PRO A 253 -31.36 28.33 15.74
N SER A 254 -30.44 29.17 16.23
CA SER A 254 -30.30 29.48 17.65
C SER A 254 -31.55 30.19 18.17
N ALA A 255 -32.11 29.70 19.28
CA ALA A 255 -33.18 30.33 20.05
C ALA A 255 -32.62 31.30 21.09
#